data_AF-A0A4U8WA21-F1
#
_entry.id   AF-A0A4U8WA21-F1
#
_cell.length_a   1.000
_cell.length_b   1.000
_cell.length_c   1.000
_cell.angle_alpha   90.00
_cell.angle_beta   90.00
_cell.angle_gamma   90.00
#
_symmetry.space_group_name_H-M   'P 1'
#
loop_
_entity.id
_entity.type
_entity.pdbx_description
1 polymer ?
#
loop_
_entity_poly.entity_id
_entity_poly.type
_entity_poly.pdbx_seq_one_letter_code
_entity_poly.pdbx_strand_id
1 'polypeptide(L)'
;MLSKNGREAFTELSLSNEKLIDLNRAKNEIALVDLKKNTVIYGLDSLLLIIGNSFPRLEKIARIKPLYWFFKKLYSFVSYNRKQIIPSAKDYSEKACVPDFNLKYRLAYITFVVFLSSYILNIFSGNLGLHLHQNFGRELIICMSQIVWQTVFVKSYLKEKFWNYIGNMMTVSLIGTLLLIPCLLFSLNSFSAMIYFGIVVLIMFLEHLRRCRVLQLNFLPTISWMVFRITVLVILIWINY
;
A
#
# COMPACT_ATOMS: atom_id res chain seq x y z
N MET A 1 -10.71 -14.11 -18.93
CA MET A 1 -11.13 -13.01 -18.03
C MET A 1 -12.65 -12.91 -18.06
N LEU A 2 -13.27 -12.43 -16.98
CA LEU A 2 -14.72 -12.18 -16.92
C LEU A 2 -15.13 -11.06 -17.88
N SER A 3 -16.33 -11.19 -18.45
CA SER A 3 -16.96 -10.16 -19.29
C SER A 3 -17.34 -8.92 -18.47
N LYS A 4 -17.70 -7.80 -19.14
CA LYS A 4 -18.10 -6.55 -18.46
C LYS A 4 -19.26 -6.75 -17.48
N ASN A 5 -20.22 -7.61 -17.82
CA ASN A 5 -21.39 -7.91 -16.99
C ASN A 5 -21.13 -9.04 -15.99
N GLY A 6 -19.93 -9.63 -15.99
CA GLY A 6 -19.54 -10.69 -15.06
C GLY A 6 -18.94 -10.17 -13.75
N ARG A 7 -19.01 -8.87 -13.48
CA ARG A 7 -18.46 -8.23 -12.28
C ARG A 7 -19.51 -7.34 -11.64
N GLU A 8 -19.77 -7.57 -10.36
CA GLU A 8 -20.65 -6.73 -9.56
C GLU A 8 -19.83 -6.04 -8.46
N ALA A 9 -20.10 -4.76 -8.22
CA ALA A 9 -19.54 -4.07 -7.07
C ALA A 9 -20.25 -4.57 -5.80
N PHE A 10 -19.49 -4.75 -4.72
CA PHE A 10 -20.05 -5.22 -3.44
C PHE A 10 -21.19 -4.32 -2.93
N THR A 11 -21.12 -3.02 -3.20
CA THR A 11 -22.15 -2.04 -2.81
C THR A 11 -23.41 -2.08 -3.68
N GLU A 12 -23.38 -2.79 -4.81
CA GLU A 12 -24.43 -2.85 -5.83
C GLU A 12 -24.85 -4.31 -6.10
N LEU A 13 -24.65 -5.18 -5.11
CA LEU A 13 -25.04 -6.60 -5.22
C LEU A 13 -26.54 -6.72 -5.45
N SER A 14 -26.92 -7.61 -6.38
CA SER A 14 -28.31 -8.01 -6.54
C SER A 14 -28.79 -8.77 -5.30
N LEU A 15 -30.08 -8.62 -4.95
CA LEU A 15 -30.72 -9.29 -3.80
C LEU A 15 -30.57 -10.82 -3.84
N SER A 16 -30.48 -11.41 -5.05
CA SER A 16 -30.24 -12.85 -5.24
C SER A 16 -28.81 -13.25 -4.89
N ASN A 17 -27.82 -12.45 -5.28
CA ASN A 17 -26.41 -12.73 -5.00
C ASN A 17 -26.07 -12.45 -3.53
N GLU A 18 -26.70 -11.44 -2.92
CA GLU A 18 -26.53 -11.12 -1.50
C GLU A 18 -26.89 -12.30 -0.59
N LYS A 19 -27.93 -13.06 -0.92
CA LYS A 19 -28.35 -14.26 -0.17
C LYS A 19 -27.43 -15.46 -0.36
N LEU A 20 -26.67 -15.52 -1.46
CA LEU A 20 -25.78 -16.63 -1.78
C LEU A 20 -24.39 -16.46 -1.17
N ILE A 21 -23.95 -15.22 -0.95
CA ILE A 21 -22.61 -14.93 -0.45
C ILE A 21 -22.59 -14.77 1.07
N ASP A 22 -21.56 -15.33 1.70
CA ASP A 22 -21.13 -14.90 3.03
C ASP A 22 -20.55 -13.47 2.96
N LEU A 23 -21.33 -12.50 3.42
CA LEU A 23 -20.95 -11.07 3.45
C LEU A 23 -19.74 -10.78 4.31
N ASN A 24 -19.52 -11.52 5.41
CA ASN A 24 -18.37 -11.30 6.29
C ASN A 24 -17.09 -11.78 5.61
N ARG A 25 -17.16 -12.95 4.97
CA ARG A 25 -16.04 -13.48 4.20
C ARG A 25 -15.74 -12.62 2.97
N ALA A 26 -16.77 -12.16 2.27
CA ALA A 26 -16.65 -11.37 1.04
C ALA A 26 -16.00 -9.98 1.23
N LYS A 27 -15.93 -9.47 2.47
CA LYS A 27 -15.17 -8.26 2.81
C LYS A 27 -13.66 -8.45 2.64
N ASN A 28 -13.17 -9.64 2.97
CA ASN A 28 -11.74 -9.98 2.98
C ASN A 28 -11.33 -10.88 1.80
N GLU A 29 -12.29 -11.51 1.12
CA GLU A 29 -12.04 -12.46 0.04
C GLU A 29 -12.93 -12.15 -1.15
N ILE A 30 -12.37 -12.16 -2.36
CA ILE A 30 -13.13 -11.97 -3.59
C ILE A 30 -14.06 -13.16 -3.78
N ALA A 31 -15.37 -12.93 -3.75
CA ALA A 31 -16.39 -13.95 -4.02
C ALA A 31 -16.61 -14.09 -5.52
N LEU A 32 -16.62 -15.33 -6.01
CA LEU A 32 -16.97 -15.71 -7.38
C LEU A 32 -18.15 -16.67 -7.32
N VAL A 33 -19.29 -16.22 -7.85
CA VAL A 33 -20.53 -16.97 -7.87
C VAL A 33 -20.61 -17.78 -9.17
N ASP A 34 -20.77 -19.10 -9.06
CA ASP A 34 -21.13 -19.96 -10.18
C ASP A 34 -22.66 -20.06 -10.27
N LEU A 35 -23.23 -19.35 -11.24
CA LEU A 35 -24.69 -19.30 -11.47
C LEU A 35 -25.28 -20.64 -11.92
N LYS A 36 -24.48 -21.56 -12.48
CA LYS A 36 -24.98 -22.87 -12.93
C LYS A 36 -25.08 -23.85 -11.77
N LYS A 37 -24.12 -23.78 -10.85
CA LYS A 37 -24.04 -24.69 -9.70
C LYS A 37 -24.59 -24.10 -8.40
N ASN A 38 -24.94 -22.80 -8.39
CA ASN A 38 -25.28 -22.05 -7.18
C ASN A 38 -24.24 -22.20 -6.07
N THR A 39 -22.95 -22.20 -6.44
CA THR A 39 -21.83 -22.30 -5.49
C THR A 39 -20.99 -21.04 -5.51
N VAL A 40 -20.35 -20.72 -4.39
CA VAL A 40 -19.47 -19.55 -4.27
C VAL A 40 -18.05 -19.99 -3.94
N ILE A 41 -17.10 -19.55 -4.75
CA ILE A 41 -15.66 -19.74 -4.55
C ILE A 41 -15.09 -18.42 -4.04
N TYR A 42 -14.18 -18.46 -3.07
CA TYR A 42 -13.64 -17.26 -2.44
C TYR A 42 -12.12 -17.16 -2.56
N GLY A 43 -11.62 -15.93 -2.42
CA GLY A 43 -10.24 -15.66 -2.06
C GLY A 43 -9.25 -15.89 -3.19
N LEU A 44 -8.18 -16.64 -2.89
CA LEU A 44 -7.18 -16.99 -3.91
C LEU A 44 -7.77 -17.94 -4.96
N ASP A 45 -8.65 -18.88 -4.56
CA ASP A 45 -9.20 -19.87 -5.48
C ASP A 45 -10.12 -19.24 -6.53
N SER A 46 -10.87 -18.21 -6.16
CA SER A 46 -11.67 -17.44 -7.13
C SER A 46 -10.78 -16.69 -8.12
N LEU A 47 -9.70 -16.05 -7.62
CA LEU A 47 -8.74 -15.35 -8.46
C LEU A 47 -8.03 -16.30 -9.43
N LEU A 48 -7.57 -17.46 -8.95
CA LEU A 48 -6.91 -18.47 -9.76
C LEU A 48 -7.83 -19.03 -10.84
N LEU A 49 -9.12 -19.22 -10.54
CA LEU A 49 -10.10 -19.68 -11.53
C LEU A 49 -10.35 -18.62 -12.63
N ILE A 50 -10.46 -17.34 -12.25
CA ILE A 50 -10.63 -16.23 -13.22
C ILE A 50 -9.40 -16.07 -14.12
N ILE A 51 -8.20 -16.14 -13.53
CA ILE A 51 -6.93 -16.04 -14.27
C ILE A 51 -6.73 -17.28 -15.12
N GLY A 52 -7.06 -18.47 -14.61
CA GLY A 52 -6.96 -19.75 -15.30
C GLY A 52 -7.73 -19.81 -16.61
N ASN A 53 -8.86 -19.12 -16.70
CA ASN A 53 -9.61 -18.97 -17.95
C ASN A 53 -8.81 -18.26 -19.07
N SER A 54 -7.85 -17.39 -18.73
CA SER A 54 -6.96 -16.73 -19.70
C SER A 54 -5.57 -17.36 -19.77
N PHE A 55 -5.07 -17.89 -18.65
CA PHE A 55 -3.73 -18.45 -18.50
C PHE A 55 -3.77 -19.79 -17.75
N PRO A 56 -4.19 -20.90 -18.40
CA PRO A 56 -4.40 -22.18 -17.71
C PRO A 56 -3.11 -22.77 -17.12
N ARG A 57 -1.97 -22.53 -17.75
CA ARG A 57 -0.65 -22.97 -17.24
C ARG A 57 -0.30 -22.27 -15.93
N LEU A 58 -0.57 -20.96 -15.83
CA LEU A 58 -0.28 -20.17 -14.64
C LEU A 58 -1.13 -20.64 -13.45
N GLU A 59 -2.40 -20.96 -13.66
CA GLU A 59 -3.26 -21.54 -12.63
C GLU A 59 -2.67 -22.85 -12.09
N LYS A 60 -2.30 -23.79 -12.98
CA LYS A 60 -1.73 -25.08 -12.58
C LYS A 60 -0.46 -24.92 -11.77
N ILE A 61 0.44 -24.04 -12.20
CA ILE A 61 1.69 -23.75 -11.50
C ILE A 61 1.39 -23.15 -10.11
N ALA A 62 0.52 -22.13 -10.05
CA ALA A 62 0.17 -21.47 -8.79
C ALA A 62 -0.53 -22.39 -7.78
N ARG A 63 -1.11 -23.52 -8.21
CA ARG A 63 -1.71 -24.54 -7.33
C ARG A 63 -0.71 -25.57 -6.77
N ILE A 64 0.56 -25.54 -7.18
CA ILE A 64 1.61 -26.38 -6.58
C ILE A 64 1.77 -25.99 -5.10
N LYS A 65 1.71 -26.95 -4.18
CA LYS A 65 1.59 -26.72 -2.72
C LYS A 65 2.45 -25.57 -2.14
N PRO A 66 3.79 -25.54 -2.30
CA PRO A 66 4.61 -24.45 -1.78
C PRO A 66 4.24 -23.08 -2.36
N LEU A 67 3.97 -23.04 -3.67
CA LEU A 67 3.64 -21.81 -4.37
C LEU A 67 2.22 -21.33 -4.04
N TYR A 68 1.26 -22.25 -3.92
CA TYR A 68 -0.09 -21.95 -3.47
C TYR A 68 -0.10 -21.37 -2.06
N TRP A 69 0.67 -21.98 -1.14
CA TRP A 69 0.83 -21.46 0.23
C TRP A 69 1.38 -20.02 0.21
N PHE A 70 2.41 -19.77 -0.59
CA PHE A 70 2.99 -18.44 -0.75
C PHE A 70 1.97 -17.43 -1.29
N PHE A 71 1.29 -17.75 -2.40
CA PHE A 71 0.28 -16.87 -2.98
C PHE A 71 -0.90 -16.64 -2.04
N LYS A 72 -1.26 -17.63 -1.21
CA LYS A 72 -2.32 -17.47 -0.22
C LYS A 72 -1.92 -16.43 0.83
N LYS A 73 -0.67 -16.45 1.30
CA LYS A 73 -0.14 -15.43 2.22
C LYS A 73 -0.07 -14.06 1.57
N LEU A 74 0.40 -13.98 0.34
CA LEU A 74 0.46 -12.73 -0.43
C LEU A 74 -0.94 -12.14 -0.66
N TYR A 75 -1.91 -13.00 -1.01
CA TYR A 75 -3.30 -12.62 -1.17
C TYR A 75 -3.87 -12.02 0.12
N SER A 76 -3.72 -12.70 1.25
CA SER A 76 -4.18 -12.18 2.55
C SER A 76 -3.47 -10.87 2.90
N PHE A 77 -2.16 -10.77 2.67
CA PHE A 77 -1.39 -9.54 2.92
C PHE A 77 -1.96 -8.32 2.18
N VAL A 78 -2.27 -8.48 0.88
CA VAL A 78 -2.87 -7.41 0.08
C VAL A 78 -4.31 -7.15 0.54
N SER A 79 -5.10 -8.19 0.75
CA SER A 79 -6.53 -8.05 1.05
C SER A 79 -6.78 -7.32 2.37
N TYR A 80 -6.09 -7.70 3.45
CA TYR A 80 -6.24 -7.05 4.76
C TYR A 80 -5.70 -5.61 4.80
N ASN A 81 -4.89 -5.20 3.82
CA ASN A 81 -4.40 -3.83 3.68
C ASN A 81 -5.06 -3.08 2.50
N ARG A 82 -6.08 -3.65 1.85
CA ARG A 82 -6.71 -3.05 0.66
C ARG A 82 -7.26 -1.67 0.95
N LYS A 83 -7.86 -1.45 2.14
CA LYS A 83 -8.33 -0.14 2.60
C LYS A 83 -7.21 0.92 2.63
N GLN A 84 -6.00 0.51 2.96
CA GLN A 84 -4.83 1.39 3.01
C GLN A 84 -4.25 1.59 1.62
N ILE A 85 -4.19 0.55 0.79
CA ILE A 85 -3.63 0.65 -0.57
C ILE A 85 -4.53 1.54 -1.45
N ILE A 86 -5.84 1.28 -1.43
CA ILE A 86 -6.86 1.97 -2.24
C ILE A 86 -7.96 2.48 -1.30
N PRO A 87 -7.75 3.63 -0.63
CA PRO A 87 -8.77 4.20 0.25
C PRO A 87 -9.89 4.82 -0.58
N SER A 88 -11.13 4.64 -0.14
CA SER A 88 -12.31 5.25 -0.75
C SER A 88 -13.06 6.11 0.27
N ALA A 89 -13.61 7.25 -0.18
CA ALA A 89 -14.52 8.05 0.65
C ALA A 89 -15.77 7.26 1.07
N LYS A 90 -16.17 6.25 0.27
CA LYS A 90 -17.29 5.36 0.55
C LYS A 90 -17.00 4.34 1.66
N ASP A 91 -15.75 4.23 2.14
CA ASP A 91 -15.34 3.29 3.19
C ASP A 91 -15.97 3.59 4.57
N TYR A 92 -16.65 4.73 4.72
CA TYR A 92 -17.37 5.13 5.94
C TYR A 92 -18.90 4.98 5.84
N SER A 93 -19.40 4.40 4.74
CA SER A 93 -20.82 4.06 4.61
C SER A 93 -21.14 2.70 5.24
N GLU A 94 -22.36 2.51 5.74
CA GLU A 94 -22.80 1.24 6.35
C GLU A 94 -22.71 0.04 5.38
N LYS A 95 -22.79 0.29 4.07
CA LYS A 95 -22.68 -0.74 3.02
C LYS A 95 -21.26 -0.95 2.49
N ALA A 96 -20.25 -0.38 3.14
CA ALA A 96 -18.88 -0.42 2.64
C ALA A 96 -18.24 -1.81 2.74
N CYS A 97 -17.60 -2.24 1.64
CA CYS A 97 -16.76 -3.43 1.59
C CYS A 97 -15.40 -3.13 2.24
N VAL A 98 -15.38 -3.00 3.55
CA VAL A 98 -14.16 -2.70 4.31
C VAL A 98 -13.61 -4.01 4.88
N PRO A 99 -12.35 -4.38 4.56
CA PRO A 99 -11.72 -5.55 5.15
C PRO A 99 -11.55 -5.35 6.66
N ASP A 100 -11.57 -6.45 7.39
CA ASP A 100 -11.41 -6.43 8.84
C ASP A 100 -9.99 -6.01 9.22
N PHE A 101 -9.87 -5.27 10.32
CA PHE A 101 -8.56 -4.88 10.80
C PHE A 101 -7.79 -6.09 11.33
N ASN A 102 -6.63 -6.38 10.73
CA ASN A 102 -5.72 -7.40 11.21
C ASN A 102 -4.33 -6.82 11.51
N LEU A 103 -3.99 -6.74 12.79
CA LEU A 103 -2.72 -6.14 13.25
C LEU A 103 -1.49 -6.88 12.68
N LYS A 104 -1.53 -8.21 12.56
CA LYS A 104 -0.40 -9.00 12.04
C LYS A 104 -0.09 -8.60 10.60
N TYR A 105 -1.11 -8.52 9.74
CA TYR A 105 -0.93 -8.09 8.35
C TYR A 105 -0.62 -6.60 8.22
N ARG A 106 -1.08 -5.75 9.15
CA ARG A 106 -0.70 -4.33 9.19
C ARG A 106 0.78 -4.15 9.48
N LEU A 107 1.29 -4.84 10.50
CA LEU A 107 2.72 -4.79 10.86
C LEU A 107 3.60 -5.39 9.75
N ALA A 108 3.16 -6.50 9.14
CA ALA A 108 3.83 -7.06 7.97
C ALA A 108 3.92 -6.04 6.83
N TYR A 109 2.83 -5.31 6.55
CA TYR A 109 2.80 -4.28 5.50
C TYR A 109 3.74 -3.11 5.80
N ILE A 110 3.70 -2.58 7.02
CA ILE A 110 4.62 -1.52 7.45
C ILE A 110 6.08 -1.97 7.30
N THR A 111 6.39 -3.17 7.78
CA THR A 111 7.74 -3.75 7.71
C THR A 111 8.21 -3.87 6.26
N PHE A 112 7.37 -4.47 5.39
CA PHE A 112 7.67 -4.60 3.97
C PHE A 112 7.99 -3.24 3.31
N VAL A 113 7.16 -2.22 3.56
CA VAL A 113 7.38 -0.90 2.98
C VAL A 113 8.65 -0.26 3.53
N VAL A 114 8.93 -0.35 4.83
CA VAL A 114 10.17 0.19 5.43
C VAL A 114 11.40 -0.41 4.75
N PHE A 115 11.50 -1.74 4.68
CA PHE A 115 12.65 -2.40 4.06
C PHE A 115 12.80 -2.04 2.58
N LEU A 116 11.71 -2.07 1.82
CA LEU A 116 11.74 -1.74 0.40
C LEU A 116 12.13 -0.27 0.17
N SER A 117 11.52 0.66 0.91
CA SER A 117 11.83 2.08 0.83
C SER A 117 13.29 2.36 1.18
N SER A 118 13.80 1.79 2.27
CA SER A 118 15.19 1.98 2.68
C SER A 118 16.19 1.39 1.68
N TYR A 119 15.86 0.26 1.06
CA TYR A 119 16.69 -0.35 0.02
C TYR A 119 16.77 0.52 -1.25
N ILE A 120 15.63 1.01 -1.74
CA ILE A 120 15.59 1.85 -2.94
C ILE A 120 16.22 3.21 -2.68
N LEU A 121 15.93 3.84 -1.53
CA LEU A 121 16.54 5.11 -1.13
C LEU A 121 18.05 4.99 -0.96
N ASN A 122 18.54 3.85 -0.45
CA ASN A 122 19.98 3.59 -0.32
C ASN A 122 20.68 3.71 -1.69
N ILE A 123 20.16 3.03 -2.70
CA ILE A 123 20.71 3.07 -4.06
C ILE A 123 20.56 4.48 -4.65
N PHE A 124 19.36 5.07 -4.51
CA PHE A 124 19.05 6.39 -5.05
C PHE A 124 19.91 7.51 -4.45
N SER A 125 20.29 7.41 -3.18
CA SER A 125 21.09 8.43 -2.49
C SER A 125 22.44 8.69 -3.17
N GLY A 126 23.05 7.66 -3.75
CA GLY A 126 24.30 7.81 -4.51
C GLY A 126 24.16 8.63 -5.80
N ASN A 127 22.95 8.75 -6.34
CA ASN A 127 22.68 9.45 -7.59
C ASN A 127 22.29 10.93 -7.38
N LEU A 128 22.07 11.37 -6.14
CA LEU A 128 21.59 12.74 -5.83
C LEU A 128 22.68 13.81 -5.93
N GLY A 129 23.96 13.45 -6.01
CA GLY A 129 25.07 14.41 -6.08
C GLY A 129 25.31 15.23 -4.81
N LEU A 130 24.71 14.85 -3.68
CA LEU A 130 24.85 15.52 -2.37
C LEU A 130 26.00 14.95 -1.52
N HIS A 131 27.02 14.35 -2.16
CA HIS A 131 28.08 13.59 -1.48
C HIS A 131 27.57 12.46 -0.56
N LEU A 132 26.32 12.03 -0.76
CA LEU A 132 25.72 10.94 0.01
C LEU A 132 26.17 9.60 -0.56
N HIS A 133 26.96 8.86 0.21
CA HIS A 133 27.24 7.47 -0.10
C HIS A 133 26.04 6.58 0.21
N GLN A 134 25.96 5.44 -0.50
CA GLN A 134 25.00 4.39 -0.21
C GLN A 134 25.17 3.92 1.24
N ASN A 135 24.15 4.13 2.07
CA ASN A 135 24.12 3.65 3.44
C ASN A 135 22.72 3.15 3.80
N PHE A 136 22.51 1.84 3.67
CA PHE A 136 21.23 1.21 3.98
C PHE A 136 20.81 1.43 5.45
N GLY A 137 21.75 1.40 6.38
CA GLY A 137 21.49 1.64 7.80
C GLY A 137 20.93 3.03 8.06
N ARG A 138 21.50 4.06 7.44
CA ARG A 138 21.01 5.45 7.49
C ARG A 138 19.56 5.54 7.00
N GLU A 139 19.27 4.99 5.81
CA GLU A 139 17.92 5.04 5.23
C GLU A 139 16.90 4.22 6.05
N LEU A 140 17.34 3.12 6.66
CA LEU A 140 16.52 2.32 7.57
C LEU A 140 16.16 3.10 8.83
N ILE A 141 17.15 3.74 9.46
CA ILE A 141 16.95 4.58 10.65
C ILE A 141 16.03 5.74 10.33
N ILE A 142 16.19 6.42 9.18
CA ILE A 142 15.32 7.53 8.76
C ILE A 142 13.87 7.04 8.60
N CYS A 143 13.63 5.95 7.88
CA CYS A 143 12.28 5.41 7.68
C CYS A 143 11.62 4.98 9.00
N MET A 144 12.36 4.30 9.89
CA MET A 144 11.85 3.90 11.20
C MET A 144 11.57 5.11 12.09
N SER A 145 12.47 6.09 12.09
CA SER A 145 12.33 7.33 12.87
C SER A 145 11.12 8.15 12.42
N GLN A 146 10.79 8.15 11.12
CA GLN A 146 9.56 8.78 10.62
C GLN A 146 8.31 8.18 11.26
N ILE A 147 8.26 6.85 11.40
CA ILE A 147 7.12 6.14 11.99
C ILE A 147 7.04 6.43 13.48
N VAL A 148 8.18 6.39 14.18
CA VAL A 148 8.25 6.72 15.61
C VAL A 148 7.80 8.16 15.85
N TRP A 149 8.32 9.12 15.08
CA TRP A 149 7.92 10.52 15.12
C TRP A 149 6.41 10.68 14.96
N GLN A 150 5.83 10.11 13.92
CA GLN A 150 4.38 10.16 13.70
C GLN A 150 3.61 9.50 14.85
N THR A 151 4.10 8.39 15.37
CA THR A 151 3.48 7.74 16.53
C THR A 151 3.47 8.65 17.75
N VAL A 152 4.55 9.39 18.03
CA VAL A 152 4.61 10.30 19.18
C VAL A 152 3.69 11.51 18.99
N PHE A 153 3.73 12.15 17.82
CA PHE A 153 3.06 13.45 17.61
C PHE A 153 1.58 13.35 17.21
N VAL A 154 1.16 12.27 16.54
CA VAL A 154 -0.25 12.15 16.07
C VAL A 154 -1.06 11.05 16.73
N LYS A 155 -0.48 10.14 17.52
CA LYS A 155 -1.27 9.04 18.13
C LYS A 155 -2.33 9.55 19.11
N SER A 156 -1.99 10.50 19.98
CA SER A 156 -2.93 11.08 20.94
C SER A 156 -4.07 11.83 20.25
N TYR A 157 -3.76 12.51 19.15
CA TYR A 157 -4.71 13.25 18.32
C TYR A 157 -5.64 12.32 17.52
N LEU A 158 -5.09 11.28 16.88
CA LEU A 158 -5.83 10.42 15.95
C LEU A 158 -6.60 9.28 16.63
N LYS A 159 -6.22 8.88 17.85
CA LYS A 159 -6.86 7.81 18.64
C LYS A 159 -7.12 6.55 17.79
N GLU A 160 -8.38 6.19 17.58
CA GLU A 160 -8.81 5.00 16.82
C GLU A 160 -8.45 5.07 15.32
N LYS A 161 -8.35 6.27 14.74
CA LYS A 161 -7.95 6.46 13.34
C LYS A 161 -6.44 6.26 13.12
N PHE A 162 -5.65 6.14 14.19
CA PHE A 162 -4.19 6.07 14.12
C PHE A 162 -3.67 4.95 13.22
N TRP A 163 -4.16 3.72 13.39
CA TRP A 163 -3.70 2.59 12.57
C TRP A 163 -4.05 2.79 11.09
N ASN A 164 -5.24 3.34 10.79
CA ASN A 164 -5.65 3.65 9.43
C ASN A 164 -4.76 4.73 8.80
N TYR A 165 -4.39 5.74 9.57
CA TYR A 165 -3.46 6.77 9.16
C TYR A 165 -2.06 6.21 8.87
N ILE A 166 -1.44 5.49 9.82
CA ILE A 166 -0.11 4.90 9.62
C ILE A 166 -0.06 4.01 8.38
N GLY A 167 -1.09 3.16 8.18
CA GLY A 167 -1.17 2.33 6.99
C GLY A 167 -1.24 3.15 5.69
N ASN A 168 -2.04 4.22 5.66
CA ASN A 168 -2.11 5.13 4.51
C ASN A 168 -0.79 5.87 4.28
N MET A 169 -0.12 6.32 5.34
CA MET A 169 1.20 6.95 5.26
C MET A 169 2.23 5.99 4.65
N MET A 170 2.23 4.71 5.06
CA MET A 170 3.10 3.70 4.45
C MET A 170 2.77 3.50 2.97
N THR A 171 1.49 3.55 2.56
CA THR A 171 1.15 3.49 1.14
C THR A 171 1.71 4.69 0.37
N VAL A 172 1.70 5.91 0.94
CA VAL A 172 2.38 7.06 0.32
C VAL A 172 3.87 6.80 0.16
N SER A 173 4.54 6.27 1.19
CA SER A 173 5.96 5.88 1.11
C SER A 173 6.22 4.81 0.05
N LEU A 174 5.33 3.82 -0.08
CA LEU A 174 5.41 2.80 -1.12
C LEU A 174 5.25 3.41 -2.52
N ILE A 175 4.29 4.31 -2.73
CA ILE A 175 4.11 5.02 -4.01
C ILE A 175 5.39 5.77 -4.37
N GLY A 176 5.93 6.56 -3.44
CA GLY A 176 7.20 7.26 -3.67
C GLY A 176 8.33 6.32 -4.02
N THR A 177 8.46 5.22 -3.29
CA THR A 177 9.49 4.19 -3.53
C THR A 177 9.38 3.60 -4.93
N LEU A 178 8.17 3.23 -5.36
CA LEU A 178 7.94 2.68 -6.70
C LEU A 178 8.22 3.71 -7.80
N LEU A 179 7.89 4.99 -7.55
CA LEU A 179 8.17 6.07 -8.48
C LEU A 179 9.68 6.37 -8.60
N LEU A 180 10.50 6.05 -7.61
CA LEU A 180 11.96 6.19 -7.73
C LEU A 180 12.61 5.12 -8.61
N ILE A 181 11.98 3.95 -8.78
CA ILE A 181 12.57 2.82 -9.53
C ILE A 181 12.90 3.18 -10.99
N PRO A 182 12.02 3.82 -11.78
CA PRO A 182 12.36 4.26 -13.13
C PRO A 182 13.65 5.10 -13.18
N CYS A 183 13.84 6.02 -12.23
CA CYS A 183 15.05 6.83 -12.15
C CYS A 183 16.32 6.03 -11.85
N LEU A 184 16.21 4.83 -11.26
CA LEU A 184 17.34 3.92 -11.07
C LEU A 184 17.67 3.11 -12.33
N LEU A 185 16.68 2.89 -13.20
CA LEU A 185 16.86 2.20 -14.48
C LEU A 185 17.50 3.10 -15.54
N PHE A 186 17.26 4.42 -15.44
CA PHE A 186 17.87 5.42 -16.31
C PHE A 186 19.05 6.07 -15.58
N SER A 187 20.25 6.04 -16.18
CA SER A 187 21.46 6.65 -15.61
C SER A 187 21.42 8.18 -15.71
N LEU A 188 20.51 8.82 -14.96
CA LEU A 188 20.36 10.27 -14.93
C LEU A 188 21.58 10.94 -14.29
N ASN A 189 21.96 12.11 -14.78
CA ASN A 189 22.92 12.95 -14.08
C ASN A 189 22.33 13.48 -12.76
N SER A 190 23.18 13.92 -11.84
CA SER A 190 22.76 14.31 -10.48
C SER A 190 21.72 15.43 -10.47
N PHE A 191 21.84 16.40 -11.40
CA PHE A 191 20.87 17.49 -11.52
C PHE A 191 19.48 16.99 -11.92
N SER A 192 19.40 16.09 -12.90
CA SER A 192 18.14 15.51 -13.37
C SER A 192 17.54 14.58 -12.31
N ALA A 193 18.38 13.81 -11.60
CA ALA A 193 17.96 12.98 -10.47
C ALA A 193 17.36 13.82 -9.33
N MET A 194 17.93 14.99 -9.04
CA MET A 194 17.41 15.92 -8.03
C MET A 194 16.06 16.51 -8.43
N ILE A 195 15.90 16.94 -9.68
CA ILE A 195 14.60 17.41 -10.20
C ILE A 195 13.56 16.30 -10.11
N TYR A 196 13.91 15.09 -10.55
CA TYR A 196 13.04 13.93 -10.50
C TYR A 196 12.61 13.59 -9.07
N PHE A 197 13.56 13.61 -8.12
CA PHE A 197 13.27 13.43 -6.71
C PHE A 197 12.27 14.47 -6.20
N GLY A 198 12.44 15.75 -6.56
CA GLY A 198 11.50 16.82 -6.22
C GLY A 198 10.08 16.56 -6.73
N ILE A 199 9.93 16.06 -7.96
CA ILE A 199 8.63 15.66 -8.52
C ILE A 199 8.01 14.52 -7.70
N VAL A 200 8.79 13.49 -7.37
CA VAL A 200 8.31 12.37 -6.54
C VAL A 200 7.87 12.85 -5.17
N VAL A 201 8.63 13.72 -4.51
CA VAL A 201 8.28 14.32 -3.22
C VAL A 201 6.98 15.13 -3.32
N LEU A 202 6.79 15.90 -4.38
CA LEU A 202 5.55 16.65 -4.62
C LEU A 202 4.34 15.72 -4.79
N ILE A 203 4.48 14.65 -5.58
CA ILE A 203 3.42 13.63 -5.75
C ILE A 203 3.08 13.00 -4.40
N MET A 204 4.08 12.60 -3.61
CA MET A 204 3.88 12.03 -2.28
C MET A 204 3.15 13.00 -1.35
N PHE A 205 3.52 14.28 -1.36
CA PHE A 205 2.88 15.31 -0.56
C PHE A 205 1.40 15.49 -0.92
N LEU A 206 1.09 15.61 -2.21
CA LEU A 206 -0.30 15.74 -2.69
C LEU A 206 -1.14 14.50 -2.35
N GLU A 207 -0.55 13.30 -2.48
CA GLU A 207 -1.21 12.05 -2.15
C GLU A 207 -1.45 11.90 -0.63
N HIS A 208 -0.51 12.34 0.20
CA HIS A 208 -0.67 12.38 1.66
C HIS A 208 -1.82 13.32 2.06
N LEU A 209 -1.90 14.51 1.46
CA LEU A 209 -3.02 15.45 1.67
C LEU A 209 -4.36 14.86 1.22
N ARG A 210 -4.39 14.19 0.05
CA ARG A 210 -5.60 13.53 -0.45
C ARG A 210 -6.08 12.44 0.52
N ARG A 211 -5.16 11.61 1.02
CA ARG A 211 -5.47 10.53 1.97
C ARG A 211 -5.91 11.05 3.33
N CYS A 212 -5.28 12.12 3.84
CA CYS A 212 -5.74 12.77 5.06
C CYS A 212 -7.17 13.29 4.91
N ARG A 213 -7.51 13.91 3.77
CA ARG A 213 -8.89 14.33 3.45
C ARG A 213 -9.87 13.15 3.40
N VAL A 214 -9.51 12.04 2.74
CA VAL A 214 -10.34 10.82 2.71
C VAL A 214 -10.55 10.24 4.11
N LEU A 215 -9.56 10.31 4.99
CA LEU A 215 -9.66 9.87 6.39
C LEU A 215 -10.36 10.90 7.31
N GLN A 216 -10.80 12.03 6.77
CA GLN A 216 -11.38 13.16 7.51
C GLN A 216 -10.42 13.63 8.63
N LEU A 217 -9.16 13.83 8.27
CA LEU A 217 -8.12 14.35 9.15
C LEU A 217 -7.76 15.78 8.74
N ASN A 218 -7.45 16.62 9.72
CA ASN A 218 -6.91 17.97 9.50
C ASN A 218 -5.46 17.90 8.98
N PHE A 219 -4.84 19.05 8.73
CA PHE A 219 -3.47 19.14 8.19
C PHE A 219 -2.35 18.73 9.16
N LEU A 220 -2.66 18.55 10.46
CA LEU A 220 -1.66 18.28 11.49
C LEU A 220 -0.73 17.08 11.17
N PRO A 221 -1.23 15.91 10.72
CA PRO A 221 -0.36 14.78 10.36
C PRO A 221 0.56 15.09 9.18
N THR A 222 0.08 15.86 8.19
CA THR A 222 0.89 16.29 7.05
C THR A 222 1.97 17.28 7.47
N ILE A 223 1.63 18.26 8.32
CA ILE A 223 2.60 19.23 8.85
C ILE A 223 3.68 18.49 9.65
N SER A 224 3.29 17.61 10.57
CA SER A 224 4.22 16.79 11.35
C SER A 224 5.12 15.93 10.46
N TRP A 225 4.59 15.41 9.35
CA TRP A 225 5.33 14.60 8.39
C TRP A 225 6.36 15.42 7.62
N MET A 226 5.97 16.60 7.14
CA MET A 226 6.85 17.54 6.45
C MET A 226 7.96 18.07 7.35
N VAL A 227 7.64 18.44 8.60
CA VAL A 227 8.63 18.91 9.58
C VAL A 227 9.72 17.87 9.76
N PHE A 228 9.37 16.60 10.00
CA PHE A 228 10.37 15.54 10.11
C PHE A 228 11.24 15.42 8.86
N ARG A 229 10.63 15.44 7.66
CA ARG A 229 11.37 15.28 6.39
C ARG A 229 12.32 16.44 6.12
N ILE A 230 11.89 17.67 6.38
CA ILE A 230 12.73 18.86 6.23
C ILE A 230 13.88 18.84 7.25
N THR A 231 13.60 18.51 8.52
CA THR A 231 14.64 18.41 9.54
C THR A 231 15.69 17.37 9.18
N VAL A 232 15.29 16.17 8.74
CA VAL A 232 16.23 15.13 8.30
C VAL A 232 17.06 15.62 7.10
N LEU A 233 16.44 16.26 6.10
CA LEU A 233 17.16 16.78 4.94
C LEU A 233 18.21 17.83 5.34
N VAL A 234 17.85 18.77 6.22
CA VAL A 234 18.78 19.79 6.73
C VAL A 234 19.95 19.15 7.47
N ILE A 235 19.69 18.16 8.33
CA ILE A 235 20.73 17.43 9.07
C ILE A 235 21.66 16.69 8.09
N LEU A 236 21.10 16.03 7.06
CA LEU A 236 21.90 15.33 6.06
C LEU A 236 22.80 16.29 5.28
N ILE A 237 22.30 17.45 4.88
CA ILE A 237 23.11 18.47 4.20
C ILE A 237 24.21 18.97 5.13
N TRP A 238 23.88 19.31 6.38
CA TRP A 238 24.84 19.83 7.36
C TRP A 238 25.95 18.87 7.75
N ILE A 239 25.71 17.55 7.71
CA ILE A 239 26.75 16.54 8.02
C ILE A 239 27.68 16.30 6.83
N ASN A 240 27.23 16.56 5.60
CA ASN A 240 27.97 16.23 4.37
C ASN A 240 28.59 17.45 3.66
N TYR A 241 28.43 18.64 4.23
CA TYR A 241 29.04 19.91 3.79
C TYR A 241 29.66 20.62 4.99
#